data_AF-A0A610LZC9-F1
#
_entry.id   AF-A0A610LZC9-F1
#
_cell.length_a   1.000
_cell.length_b   1.000
_cell.length_c   1.000
_cell.angle_alpha   90.00
_cell.angle_beta   90.00
_cell.angle_gamma   90.00
#
_symmetry.space_group_name_H-M   'P 1'
#
loop_
_entity.id
_entity.type
_entity.pdbx_description
1 polymer ?
#
loop_
_entity_poly.entity_id
_entity_poly.type
_entity_poly.pdbx_seq_one_letter_code
_entity_poly.pdbx_strand_id
1 'polypeptide(L)'
;MTTQTVTQISAAARGKWPVILQMLRIDVPENGRHGPCPKCGGKDRFRLDDLDGRGTWICSQCGNGDGLDLVKLMTGYGVRKAAQEVAQVLNVPDVQELSVKPARQKAPKRDMSLTVAALMKESHTGESPYLTGKGFAGYPASLTGSVQHISGKDFPAGSLLLPLTTNAGAVTGAQLIAPTGEKSILPGSTMKGAFV
;
A
#
# COMPACT_ATOMS: atom_id res chain seq x y z
N MET A 1 -27.54 25.71 9.19
CA MET A 1 -26.50 25.27 8.23
C MET A 1 -25.39 24.62 9.04
N THR A 2 -25.15 23.32 8.86
CA THR A 2 -24.14 22.58 9.62
C THR A 2 -22.75 22.99 9.14
N THR A 3 -21.97 23.67 9.96
CA THR A 3 -20.61 24.09 9.61
C THR A 3 -19.71 22.85 9.59
N GLN A 4 -19.35 22.36 8.41
CA GLN A 4 -18.40 21.25 8.28
C GLN A 4 -16.99 21.72 8.65
N THR A 5 -16.28 20.90 9.41
CA THR A 5 -14.87 21.13 9.75
C THR A 5 -13.96 20.76 8.58
N VAL A 6 -12.73 21.31 8.55
CA VAL A 6 -11.71 20.96 7.55
C VAL A 6 -11.49 19.44 7.51
N THR A 7 -11.42 18.79 8.68
CA THR A 7 -11.23 17.33 8.78
C THR A 7 -12.37 16.54 8.13
N GLN A 8 -13.62 16.97 8.32
CA GLN A 8 -14.79 16.33 7.71
C GLN A 8 -14.78 16.51 6.19
N ILE A 9 -14.44 17.70 5.70
CA ILE A 9 -14.34 18.00 4.28
C ILE A 9 -13.24 17.16 3.63
N SER A 10 -12.04 17.14 4.22
CA SER A 10 -10.93 16.32 3.72
C SER A 10 -11.26 14.83 3.75
N ALA A 11 -12.05 14.35 4.72
CA ALA A 11 -12.51 12.97 4.75
C ALA A 11 -13.52 12.67 3.62
N ALA A 12 -14.48 13.57 3.38
CA ALA A 12 -15.47 13.44 2.31
C ALA A 12 -14.86 13.54 0.90
N ALA A 13 -13.74 14.28 0.76
CA ALA A 13 -12.98 14.39 -0.48
C ALA A 13 -12.18 13.12 -0.84
N ARG A 14 -12.04 12.16 0.07
CA ARG A 14 -11.21 10.97 -0.17
C ARG A 14 -11.71 10.15 -1.36
N GLY A 15 -10.78 9.82 -2.25
CA GLY A 15 -11.04 9.09 -3.50
C GLY A 15 -11.74 9.90 -4.58
N LYS A 16 -11.97 11.21 -4.36
CA LYS A 16 -12.65 12.11 -5.30
C LYS A 16 -11.74 13.21 -5.86
N TRP A 17 -10.47 13.23 -5.46
CA TRP A 17 -9.55 14.33 -5.76
C TRP A 17 -9.33 14.64 -7.24
N PRO A 18 -9.17 13.67 -8.17
CA PRO A 18 -9.05 14.00 -9.58
C PRO A 18 -10.23 14.83 -10.11
N VAL A 19 -11.45 14.46 -9.73
CA VAL A 19 -12.67 15.18 -10.14
C VAL A 19 -12.79 16.52 -9.43
N ILE A 20 -12.49 16.58 -8.13
CA ILE A 20 -12.50 17.83 -7.36
C ILE A 20 -11.53 18.85 -7.98
N LEU A 21 -10.30 18.43 -8.30
CA LEU A 21 -9.28 19.30 -8.90
C LEU A 21 -9.73 19.81 -10.28
N GLN A 22 -10.30 18.94 -11.13
CA GLN A 22 -10.85 19.34 -12.43
C GLN A 22 -11.99 20.36 -12.30
N MET A 23 -12.89 20.17 -11.34
CA MET A 23 -13.99 21.10 -11.06
C MET A 23 -13.50 22.46 -10.55
N LEU A 24 -12.39 22.46 -9.79
CA LEU A 24 -11.68 23.66 -9.36
C LEU A 24 -10.77 24.26 -10.44
N ARG A 25 -10.79 23.73 -11.68
CA ARG A 25 -9.94 24.16 -12.80
C ARG A 25 -8.44 24.07 -12.48
N ILE A 26 -8.06 23.05 -11.71
CA ILE A 26 -6.67 22.69 -11.44
C ILE A 26 -6.33 21.50 -12.33
N ASP A 27 -5.68 21.78 -13.46
CA ASP A 27 -5.30 20.75 -14.43
C ASP A 27 -4.13 19.93 -13.91
N VAL A 28 -4.38 18.64 -13.67
CA VAL A 28 -3.37 17.67 -13.26
C VAL A 28 -3.32 16.51 -14.25
N PRO A 29 -2.14 15.85 -14.39
CA PRO A 29 -2.05 14.61 -15.15
C PRO A 29 -2.98 13.55 -14.59
N GLU A 30 -3.29 12.54 -15.42
CA GLU A 30 -4.00 11.36 -14.97
C GLU A 30 -3.28 10.71 -13.78
N ASN A 31 -4.05 10.19 -12.82
CA ASN A 31 -3.52 9.65 -11.57
C ASN A 31 -2.42 8.59 -11.82
N GLY A 32 -1.29 8.73 -11.14
CA GLY A 32 -0.10 7.90 -11.29
C GLY A 32 0.83 8.29 -12.45
N ARG A 33 0.44 9.20 -13.35
CA ARG A 33 1.28 9.65 -14.47
C ARG A 33 2.06 10.92 -14.13
N HIS A 34 3.25 11.00 -14.71
CA HIS A 34 4.08 12.21 -14.70
C HIS A 34 3.57 13.22 -15.72
N GLY A 35 3.65 14.51 -15.37
CA GLY A 35 3.29 15.59 -16.29
C GLY A 35 3.67 16.99 -15.78
N PRO A 36 3.19 18.06 -16.44
CA PRO A 36 3.44 19.44 -16.05
C PRO A 36 2.87 19.71 -14.65
N CYS A 37 3.59 20.51 -13.85
CA CYS A 37 3.05 20.98 -12.58
C CYS A 37 2.04 22.09 -12.83
N PRO A 38 0.83 22.04 -12.22
CA PRO A 38 -0.15 23.12 -12.37
C PRO A 38 0.36 24.46 -11.81
N LYS A 39 1.28 24.44 -10.84
CA LYS A 39 1.83 25.66 -10.22
C LYS A 39 3.03 26.24 -10.95
N CYS A 40 3.99 25.40 -11.34
CA CYS A 40 5.30 25.86 -11.86
C CYS A 40 5.62 25.35 -13.28
N GLY A 41 4.68 24.66 -13.95
CA GLY A 41 4.86 24.13 -15.30
C GLY A 41 5.86 22.98 -15.38
N GLY A 42 6.66 22.96 -16.45
CA GLY A 42 7.58 21.87 -16.78
C GLY A 42 6.94 20.78 -17.63
N LYS A 43 7.66 19.66 -17.85
CA LYS A 43 7.20 18.55 -18.71
C LYS A 43 6.64 17.36 -17.92
N ASP A 44 7.33 16.95 -16.85
CA ASP A 44 7.12 15.65 -16.18
C ASP A 44 7.36 15.67 -14.66
N ARG A 45 7.52 16.87 -14.08
CA ARG A 45 7.95 17.05 -12.68
C ARG A 45 6.86 16.78 -11.66
N PHE A 46 5.59 16.79 -12.07
CA PHE A 46 4.45 16.61 -11.18
C PHE A 46 3.82 15.24 -11.39
N ARG A 47 3.36 14.65 -10.29
CA ARG A 47 2.55 13.43 -10.28
C ARG A 47 1.51 13.54 -9.17
N LEU A 48 0.24 13.31 -9.51
CA LEU A 48 -0.80 12.96 -8.54
C LEU A 48 -0.66 11.47 -8.27
N ASP A 49 -0.36 11.07 -7.04
CA ASP A 49 -0.22 9.66 -6.65
C ASP A 49 -1.35 9.16 -5.74
N ASP A 50 -2.20 10.07 -5.26
CA ASP A 50 -3.47 9.79 -4.58
C ASP A 50 -3.41 8.66 -3.53
N LEU A 51 -2.33 8.66 -2.73
CA LEU A 51 -2.08 7.67 -1.70
C LEU A 51 -3.20 7.71 -0.65
N ASP A 52 -3.77 6.53 -0.39
CA ASP A 52 -4.92 6.34 0.48
C ASP A 52 -6.15 7.19 0.08
N GLY A 53 -6.24 7.58 -1.20
CA GLY A 53 -7.32 8.43 -1.72
C GLY A 53 -7.26 9.88 -1.22
N ARG A 54 -6.13 10.35 -0.69
CA ARG A 54 -6.02 11.70 -0.09
C ARG A 54 -5.67 12.81 -1.10
N GLY A 55 -5.57 12.48 -2.38
CA GLY A 55 -5.16 13.42 -3.42
C GLY A 55 -3.70 13.83 -3.28
N THR A 56 -2.85 12.94 -2.74
CA THR A 56 -1.44 13.27 -2.59
C THR A 56 -0.76 13.48 -3.92
N TRP A 57 0.23 14.35 -3.91
CA TRP A 57 0.97 14.74 -5.09
C TRP A 57 2.42 15.06 -4.73
N ILE A 58 3.27 14.98 -5.75
CA ILE A 58 4.69 15.33 -5.66
C ILE A 58 5.05 16.18 -6.87
N CYS A 59 5.81 17.25 -6.63
CA CYS A 59 6.49 18.06 -7.61
C CYS A 59 7.96 18.19 -7.23
N SER A 60 8.89 17.87 -8.12
CA SER A 60 10.33 17.97 -7.82
C SER A 60 10.83 19.39 -7.52
N GLN A 61 10.04 20.44 -7.78
CA GLN A 61 10.37 21.83 -7.43
C GLN A 61 9.47 22.44 -6.34
N CYS A 62 8.16 22.17 -6.38
CA CYS A 62 7.22 22.75 -5.41
C CYS A 62 7.13 21.95 -4.10
N GLY A 63 7.70 20.74 -4.04
CA GLY A 63 7.57 19.82 -2.91
C GLY A 63 6.39 18.87 -3.08
N ASN A 64 5.72 18.54 -1.98
CA ASN A 64 4.66 17.53 -1.93
C ASN A 64 3.57 17.94 -0.93
N GLY A 65 2.39 17.34 -1.05
CA GLY A 65 1.25 17.62 -0.16
C GLY A 65 0.07 16.71 -0.43
N ASP A 66 -1.04 16.95 0.26
CA ASP A 66 -2.34 16.34 -0.06
C ASP A 66 -3.19 17.21 -1.01
N GLY A 67 -4.39 16.75 -1.35
CA GLY A 67 -5.24 17.48 -2.29
C GLY A 67 -5.63 18.88 -1.80
N LEU A 68 -5.81 19.07 -0.49
CA LEU A 68 -6.14 20.39 0.07
C LEU A 68 -4.92 21.31 0.04
N ASP A 69 -3.72 20.75 0.27
CA ASP A 69 -2.47 21.49 0.08
C ASP A 69 -2.27 21.93 -1.38
N LEU A 70 -2.69 21.12 -2.37
CA LEU A 70 -2.64 21.53 -3.77
C LEU A 70 -3.56 22.70 -4.06
N VAL A 71 -4.80 22.66 -3.54
CA VAL A 71 -5.76 23.76 -3.68
C VAL A 71 -5.20 25.04 -3.06
N LYS A 72 -4.62 24.96 -1.86
CA LYS A 72 -3.94 26.10 -1.21
C LYS A 72 -2.80 26.64 -2.08
N LEU A 73 -1.95 25.75 -2.62
CA LEU A 73 -0.81 26.14 -3.45
C LEU A 73 -1.23 26.86 -4.74
N MET A 74 -2.30 26.40 -5.38
CA MET A 74 -2.81 26.95 -6.63
C MET A 74 -3.55 28.27 -6.43
N THR A 75 -4.37 28.38 -5.38
CA THR A 75 -5.22 29.55 -5.13
C THR A 75 -4.57 30.62 -4.26
N GLY A 76 -3.54 30.27 -3.48
CA GLY A 76 -2.98 31.12 -2.43
C GLY A 76 -3.86 31.25 -1.19
N TYR A 77 -4.94 30.47 -1.09
CA TYR A 77 -5.88 30.55 0.02
C TYR A 77 -5.36 29.89 1.30
N GLY A 78 -5.82 30.43 2.44
CA GLY A 78 -5.68 29.76 3.72
C GLY A 78 -6.54 28.49 3.80
N VAL A 79 -6.19 27.59 4.73
CA VAL A 79 -6.80 26.25 4.87
C VAL A 79 -8.33 26.26 4.94
N ARG A 80 -8.93 27.21 5.67
CA ARG A 80 -10.41 27.28 5.81
C ARG A 80 -11.10 27.61 4.50
N LYS A 81 -10.59 28.61 3.77
CA LYS A 81 -11.18 29.02 2.50
C LYS A 81 -10.97 27.95 1.43
N ALA A 82 -9.78 27.36 1.35
CA ALA A 82 -9.54 26.22 0.46
C ALA A 82 -10.48 25.04 0.75
N ALA A 83 -10.74 24.73 2.03
CA ALA A 83 -11.68 23.67 2.40
C ALA A 83 -13.12 24.03 2.01
N GLN A 84 -13.51 25.30 2.10
CA GLN A 84 -14.83 25.77 1.67
C GLN A 84 -15.04 25.60 0.16
N GLU A 85 -14.03 25.89 -0.67
CA GLU A 85 -14.09 25.63 -2.12
C GLU A 85 -14.29 24.13 -2.41
N VAL A 86 -13.53 23.27 -1.71
CA VAL A 86 -13.68 21.80 -1.83
C VAL A 86 -15.07 21.35 -1.38
N ALA A 87 -15.60 21.89 -0.29
CA ALA A 87 -16.94 21.55 0.21
C ALA A 87 -18.05 21.94 -0.78
N GLN A 88 -17.92 23.06 -1.50
CA GLN A 88 -18.87 23.45 -2.53
C GLN A 88 -18.89 22.45 -3.68
N VAL A 89 -17.72 22.01 -4.14
CA VAL A 89 -17.59 20.98 -5.19
C VAL A 89 -18.16 19.64 -4.74
N LEU A 90 -17.93 19.25 -3.49
CA LEU A 90 -18.47 18.02 -2.92
C LEU A 90 -20.00 17.99 -2.86
N ASN A 91 -20.66 19.15 -2.83
CA ASN A 91 -22.12 19.24 -2.82
C ASN A 91 -22.74 19.12 -4.23
N VAL A 92 -21.95 19.08 -5.31
CA VAL A 92 -22.46 18.84 -6.67
C VAL A 92 -22.97 17.39 -6.76
N PRO A 93 -24.22 17.15 -7.24
CA PRO A 93 -24.82 15.81 -7.28
C PRO A 93 -23.92 14.75 -7.93
N ASP A 94 -23.35 15.05 -9.10
CA ASP A 94 -22.43 14.16 -9.82
C ASP A 94 -21.22 13.74 -8.97
N VAL A 95 -20.70 14.64 -8.13
CA VAL A 95 -19.55 14.37 -7.24
C VAL A 95 -19.98 13.56 -6.02
N GLN A 96 -21.22 13.73 -5.53
CA GLN A 96 -21.78 12.93 -4.45
C GLN A 96 -21.95 11.47 -4.89
N GLU A 97 -22.44 11.26 -6.11
CA GLU A 97 -22.72 9.94 -6.70
C GLU A 97 -21.48 9.18 -7.17
N LEU A 98 -20.30 9.83 -7.23
CA LEU A 98 -19.05 9.14 -7.53
C LEU A 98 -18.84 7.99 -6.55
N SER A 99 -18.89 6.76 -7.07
CA SER A 99 -18.51 5.56 -6.34
C SER A 99 -17.03 5.70 -5.95
N VAL A 100 -16.77 5.87 -4.65
CA VAL A 100 -15.41 5.80 -4.11
C VAL A 100 -14.95 4.36 -4.35
N LYS A 101 -14.16 4.13 -5.40
CA LYS A 101 -13.41 2.88 -5.51
C LYS A 101 -12.63 2.79 -4.19
N PRO A 102 -12.85 1.77 -3.35
CA PRO A 102 -12.17 1.70 -2.08
C PRO A 102 -10.68 1.80 -2.37
N ALA A 103 -10.04 2.85 -1.84
CA ALA A 103 -8.59 2.93 -1.79
C ALA A 103 -8.15 1.57 -1.26
N ARG A 104 -7.39 0.81 -2.09
CA ARG A 104 -7.00 -0.59 -1.86
C ARG A 104 -6.97 -0.83 -0.36
N GLN A 105 -8.02 -1.47 0.18
CA GLN A 105 -8.08 -1.70 1.62
C GLN A 105 -6.75 -2.38 1.93
N LYS A 106 -5.91 -1.76 2.77
CA LYS A 106 -4.82 -2.51 3.39
C LYS A 106 -5.52 -3.72 3.95
N ALA A 107 -5.21 -4.90 3.41
CA ALA A 107 -5.81 -6.14 3.87
C ALA A 107 -5.80 -6.09 5.40
N PRO A 108 -6.92 -6.41 6.08
CA PRO A 108 -6.96 -6.38 7.53
C PRO A 108 -5.68 -7.05 8.03
N LYS A 109 -4.95 -6.41 8.95
CA LYS A 109 -3.68 -6.91 9.47
C LYS A 109 -3.92 -8.35 9.91
N ARG A 110 -3.59 -9.32 9.05
CA ARG A 110 -3.72 -10.74 9.36
C ARG A 110 -2.79 -10.98 10.53
N ASP A 111 -3.30 -11.66 11.55
CA ASP A 111 -2.44 -12.14 12.61
C ASP A 111 -1.47 -13.15 11.98
N MET A 112 -0.23 -12.70 11.78
CA MET A 112 0.80 -13.51 11.15
C MET A 112 1.20 -14.68 12.05
N SER A 113 1.02 -14.58 13.37
CA SER A 113 1.26 -15.68 14.29
C SER A 113 0.33 -16.85 13.99
N LEU A 114 -0.98 -16.58 13.87
CA LEU A 114 -1.97 -17.60 13.53
C LEU A 114 -1.78 -18.16 12.12
N THR A 115 -1.47 -17.29 11.17
CA THR A 115 -1.25 -17.68 9.76
C THR A 115 -0.06 -18.63 9.63
N VAL A 116 1.05 -18.29 10.28
CA VAL A 116 2.27 -19.11 10.26
C VAL A 116 2.07 -20.39 11.07
N ALA A 117 1.39 -20.35 12.21
CA ALA A 117 1.08 -21.54 13.00
C ALA A 117 0.25 -22.56 12.21
N ALA A 118 -0.75 -22.11 11.44
CA ALA A 118 -1.53 -22.98 10.57
C ALA A 118 -0.67 -23.64 9.49
N LEU A 119 0.20 -22.85 8.83
CA LEU A 119 1.09 -23.39 7.81
C LEU A 119 2.13 -24.36 8.38
N MET A 120 2.69 -24.06 9.56
CA MET A 120 3.59 -24.96 10.29
C MET A 120 2.92 -26.27 10.69
N LYS A 121 1.62 -26.24 11.03
CA LYS A 121 0.84 -27.44 11.35
C LYS A 121 0.63 -28.35 10.14
N GLU A 122 0.54 -27.77 8.95
CA GLU A 122 0.46 -28.50 7.67
C GLU A 122 1.83 -28.87 7.10
N SER A 123 2.90 -28.39 7.72
CA SER A 123 4.27 -28.73 7.39
C SER A 123 4.72 -30.02 8.08
N HIS A 124 5.79 -30.60 7.54
CA HIS A 124 6.48 -31.73 8.14
C HIS A 124 7.97 -31.43 8.22
N THR A 125 8.66 -32.11 9.15
CA THR A 125 10.11 -32.03 9.26
C THR A 125 10.75 -32.93 8.21
N GLY A 126 11.73 -32.40 7.47
CA GLY A 126 12.50 -33.15 6.47
C GLY A 126 13.73 -32.38 6.01
N GLU A 127 14.46 -32.95 5.04
CA GLU A 127 15.61 -32.28 4.43
C GLU A 127 15.16 -31.44 3.22
N SER A 128 15.52 -30.17 3.21
CA SER A 128 15.21 -29.28 2.08
C SER A 128 16.20 -29.49 0.93
N PRO A 129 15.76 -29.78 -0.30
CA PRO A 129 16.65 -29.86 -1.46
C PRO A 129 17.47 -28.57 -1.67
N TYR A 130 16.88 -27.42 -1.33
CA TYR A 130 17.57 -26.13 -1.39
C TYR A 130 18.74 -26.05 -0.39
N LEU A 131 18.54 -26.49 0.86
CA LEU A 131 19.61 -26.48 1.87
C LEU A 131 20.67 -27.53 1.57
N THR A 132 20.29 -28.73 1.15
CA THR A 132 21.21 -29.77 0.69
C THR A 132 22.08 -29.26 -0.46
N GLY A 133 21.48 -28.59 -1.46
CA GLY A 133 22.23 -27.95 -2.56
C GLY A 133 23.11 -26.77 -2.13
N LYS A 134 22.90 -26.21 -0.93
CA LYS A 134 23.76 -25.20 -0.29
C LYS A 134 24.83 -25.80 0.63
N GLY A 135 24.94 -27.13 0.70
CA GLY A 135 25.93 -27.83 1.53
C GLY A 135 25.45 -28.14 2.95
N PHE A 136 24.17 -27.92 3.25
CA PHE A 136 23.56 -28.20 4.56
C PHE A 136 22.76 -29.51 4.54
N ALA A 137 23.33 -30.57 3.95
CA ALA A 137 22.73 -31.90 3.98
C ALA A 137 22.59 -32.41 5.43
N GLY A 138 21.53 -33.17 5.72
CA GLY A 138 21.27 -33.66 7.07
C GLY A 138 20.68 -32.62 8.04
N TYR A 139 20.45 -31.38 7.59
CA TYR A 139 19.80 -30.36 8.43
C TYR A 139 18.27 -30.48 8.36
N PRO A 140 17.59 -30.84 9.46
CA PRO A 140 16.14 -30.93 9.47
C PRO A 140 15.51 -29.54 9.38
N ALA A 141 14.53 -29.38 8.50
CA ALA A 141 13.81 -28.15 8.28
C ALA A 141 12.30 -28.38 8.13
N SER A 142 11.52 -27.31 8.32
CA SER A 142 10.07 -27.35 8.08
C SER A 142 9.79 -27.22 6.60
N LEU A 143 9.10 -28.22 6.03
CA LEU A 143 8.76 -28.27 4.61
C LEU A 143 7.25 -28.21 4.44
N THR A 144 6.77 -27.47 3.44
CA THR A 144 5.33 -27.36 3.14
C THR A 144 4.76 -28.73 2.72
N GLY A 145 3.59 -29.10 3.25
CA GLY A 145 2.89 -30.32 2.85
C GLY A 145 2.12 -30.21 1.53
N SER A 146 1.85 -28.99 1.07
CA SER A 146 1.03 -28.67 -0.09
C SER A 146 1.59 -27.48 -0.87
N VAL A 147 1.11 -27.29 -2.10
CA VAL A 147 1.48 -26.13 -2.94
C VAL A 147 0.98 -24.84 -2.30
N GLN A 148 1.86 -23.84 -2.19
CA GLN A 148 1.54 -22.52 -1.66
C GLN A 148 1.57 -21.48 -2.77
N HIS A 149 0.46 -20.80 -3.00
CA HIS A 149 0.37 -19.71 -3.98
C HIS A 149 0.61 -18.36 -3.32
N ILE A 150 1.82 -17.81 -3.47
CA ILE A 150 2.29 -16.64 -2.72
C ILE A 150 2.82 -15.57 -3.66
N SER A 151 2.22 -14.38 -3.61
CA SER A 151 2.63 -13.21 -4.40
C SER A 151 2.68 -13.49 -5.92
N GLY A 152 1.72 -14.29 -6.42
CA GLY A 152 1.63 -14.67 -7.84
C GLY A 152 2.61 -15.77 -8.27
N LYS A 153 3.20 -16.50 -7.31
CA LYS A 153 4.16 -17.58 -7.54
C LYS A 153 3.72 -18.86 -6.85
N ASP A 154 4.03 -19.99 -7.45
CA ASP A 154 3.75 -21.31 -6.90
C ASP A 154 5.00 -21.88 -6.21
N PHE A 155 4.84 -22.20 -4.92
CA PHE A 155 5.84 -22.92 -4.14
C PHE A 155 5.36 -24.35 -3.98
N PRO A 156 6.00 -25.35 -4.59
CA PRO A 156 5.53 -26.74 -4.52
C PRO A 156 5.57 -27.29 -3.10
N ALA A 157 4.87 -28.39 -2.85
CA ALA A 157 5.08 -29.18 -1.63
C ALA A 157 6.56 -29.55 -1.50
N GLY A 158 7.09 -29.56 -0.28
CA GLY A 158 8.52 -29.71 -0.01
C GLY A 158 9.31 -28.40 -0.04
N SER A 159 8.65 -27.25 -0.24
CA SER A 159 9.31 -25.94 -0.13
C SER A 159 9.68 -25.66 1.33
N LEU A 160 10.85 -25.05 1.54
CA LEU A 160 11.35 -24.69 2.86
C LEU A 160 10.53 -23.52 3.43
N LEU A 161 10.02 -23.71 4.64
CA LEU A 161 9.30 -22.71 5.42
C LEU A 161 10.15 -22.21 6.58
N LEU A 162 10.38 -20.90 6.65
CA LEU A 162 11.18 -20.22 7.67
C LEU A 162 10.34 -19.16 8.38
N PRO A 163 9.87 -19.41 9.62
CA PRO A 163 9.20 -18.40 10.43
C PRO A 163 10.09 -17.19 10.69
N LEU A 164 9.51 -15.99 10.62
CA LEU A 164 10.17 -14.74 10.98
C LEU A 164 9.83 -14.39 12.41
N THR A 165 10.83 -14.30 13.29
CA THR A 165 10.65 -14.04 14.72
C THR A 165 11.41 -12.81 15.18
N THR A 166 10.84 -12.04 16.11
CA THR A 166 11.58 -10.95 16.78
C THR A 166 12.48 -11.49 17.89
N ASN A 167 13.35 -10.64 18.45
CA ASN A 167 14.16 -10.99 19.63
C ASN A 167 13.33 -11.38 20.86
N ALA A 168 12.05 -10.99 20.89
CA ALA A 168 11.11 -11.38 21.95
C ALA A 168 10.38 -12.71 21.65
N GLY A 169 10.74 -13.41 20.56
CA GLY A 169 10.13 -14.67 20.13
C GLY A 169 8.79 -14.53 19.40
N ALA A 170 8.32 -13.31 19.13
CA ALA A 170 7.04 -13.09 18.47
C ALA A 170 7.15 -13.41 16.97
N VAL A 171 6.27 -14.28 16.46
CA VAL A 171 6.16 -14.58 15.02
C VAL A 171 5.52 -13.41 14.30
N THR A 172 6.23 -12.87 13.31
CA THR A 172 5.84 -11.69 12.53
C THR A 172 5.61 -12.00 11.06
N GLY A 173 5.80 -13.25 10.65
CA GLY A 173 5.64 -13.71 9.28
C GLY A 173 6.40 -14.99 8.99
N ALA A 174 6.58 -15.29 7.71
CA ALA A 174 7.49 -16.35 7.28
C ALA A 174 8.04 -16.09 5.88
N GLN A 175 9.17 -16.71 5.58
CA GLN A 175 9.76 -16.82 4.24
C GLN A 175 9.58 -18.25 3.71
N LEU A 176 9.20 -18.36 2.45
CA LEU A 176 9.25 -19.61 1.69
C LEU A 176 10.43 -19.61 0.73
N ILE A 177 11.08 -20.77 0.59
CA ILE A 177 12.13 -21.01 -0.39
C ILE A 177 11.81 -22.29 -1.15
N ALA A 178 11.58 -22.17 -2.46
CA ALA A 178 11.36 -23.31 -3.34
C ALA A 178 12.65 -24.14 -3.49
N PRO A 179 12.56 -25.43 -3.89
CA PRO A 179 13.73 -26.25 -4.21
C PRO A 179 14.69 -25.61 -5.22
N THR A 180 14.16 -24.81 -6.16
CA THR A 180 14.92 -24.06 -7.17
C THR A 180 15.65 -22.84 -6.61
N GLY A 181 15.42 -22.49 -5.35
CA GLY A 181 16.01 -21.32 -4.68
C GLY A 181 15.20 -20.03 -4.84
N GLU A 182 14.07 -20.06 -5.54
CA GLU A 182 13.12 -18.93 -5.55
C GLU A 182 12.59 -18.68 -4.13
N LYS A 183 12.51 -17.40 -3.73
CA LYS A 183 12.11 -17.00 -2.37
C LYS A 183 10.95 -16.02 -2.42
N SER A 184 10.06 -16.12 -1.43
CA SER A 184 9.02 -15.12 -1.23
C SER A 184 8.69 -14.99 0.26
N ILE A 185 8.27 -13.79 0.65
CA ILE A 185 7.80 -13.49 2.00
C ILE A 185 6.28 -13.61 2.00
N LEU A 186 5.72 -14.25 3.04
CA LEU A 186 4.26 -14.33 3.17
C LEU A 186 3.64 -12.92 3.21
N PRO A 187 2.61 -12.63 2.41
CA PRO A 187 1.94 -11.34 2.39
C PRO A 187 1.43 -10.96 3.78
N GLY A 188 1.80 -9.75 4.25
CA GLY A 188 1.48 -9.28 5.59
C GLY A 188 2.60 -9.47 6.62
N SER A 189 3.69 -10.17 6.27
CA SER A 189 4.85 -10.32 7.16
C SER A 189 5.55 -8.98 7.44
N THR A 190 6.09 -8.83 8.65
CA THR A 190 6.95 -7.70 9.03
C THR A 190 8.40 -8.15 9.18
N MET A 191 9.30 -7.64 8.33
CA MET A 191 10.73 -8.00 8.39
C MET A 191 11.55 -7.13 9.35
N LYS A 192 11.09 -5.92 9.68
CA LYS A 192 11.85 -4.98 10.51
C LYS A 192 12.00 -5.56 11.93
N GLY A 193 13.22 -5.90 12.31
CA GLY A 193 13.53 -6.48 13.63
C GLY A 193 13.12 -7.96 13.76
N ALA A 194 12.94 -8.65 12.63
CA ALA A 194 12.63 -10.08 12.59
C ALA A 194 13.73 -10.87 11.87
N PHE A 195 13.91 -12.12 12.30
CA PHE A 195 14.99 -13.02 11.90
C PHE A 195 14.41 -14.40 11.55
N VAL A 196 15.09 -15.11 10.65
CA VAL A 196 14.82 -16.52 10.30
C VAL A 196 15.64 -17.46 11.17
#